data_AF-F5VDU6-F1
#
_entry.id   AF-F5VDU6-F1
#
_cell.length_a   1.000
_cell.length_b   1.000
_cell.length_c   1.000
_cell.angle_alpha   90.00
_cell.angle_beta   90.00
_cell.angle_gamma   90.00
#
_symmetry.space_group_name_H-M   'P 1'
#
loop_
_entity.id
_entity.type
_entity.pdbx_description
1 polymer ?
#
loop_
_entity_poly.entity_id
_entity_poly.type
_entity_poly.pdbx_seq_one_letter_code
_entity_poly.pdbx_strand_id
1 'polypeptide(L)'
;MIVKSVYELIGQTPLIELDIPVAKGSGILAKLESFELKDGLDTKKFVESLKVISLAESLGGIESLIEVPAVMTHGSIPREIRLENGIKDELIRLSVGIEDEEDLINDLK
;
A
#
# COMPACT_ATOMS: atom_id res chain seq x y z
N MET A 1 1.41 -10.96 21.30
CA MET A 1 1.04 -10.49 19.95
C MET A 1 2.31 -9.90 19.36
N ILE A 2 2.87 -10.52 18.32
CA ILE A 2 4.12 -10.03 17.70
C ILE A 2 3.69 -9.31 16.43
N VAL A 3 3.73 -7.98 16.46
CA VAL A 3 3.59 -7.12 15.28
C VAL A 3 4.93 -7.19 14.56
N LYS A 4 4.92 -7.59 13.29
CA LYS A 4 6.12 -7.66 12.45
C LYS A 4 5.90 -6.77 11.23
N SER A 5 6.56 -5.63 11.22
CA SER A 5 6.61 -4.72 10.08
C SER A 5 7.19 -5.41 8.84
N VAL A 6 6.87 -4.90 7.64
CA VAL A 6 7.48 -5.38 6.37
C VAL A 6 9.00 -5.37 6.47
N TYR A 7 9.56 -4.45 7.25
CA TYR A 7 11.00 -4.35 7.53
C TYR A 7 11.63 -5.67 7.96
N GLU A 8 10.94 -6.43 8.82
CA GLU A 8 11.45 -7.69 9.34
C GLU A 8 11.43 -8.82 8.30
N LEU A 9 10.60 -8.70 7.25
CA LEU A 9 10.47 -9.67 6.17
C LEU A 9 11.47 -9.42 5.03
N ILE A 10 11.83 -8.15 4.76
CA ILE A 10 12.66 -7.78 3.60
C ILE A 10 14.14 -7.51 3.90
N GLY A 11 14.56 -7.45 5.17
CA GLY A 11 15.97 -7.49 5.58
C GLY A 11 16.88 -6.33 5.11
N GLN A 12 16.34 -5.17 4.70
CA GLN A 12 17.13 -4.03 4.22
C GLN A 12 16.74 -2.69 4.87
N THR A 13 17.74 -1.82 5.09
CA THR A 13 17.63 -0.45 5.64
C THR A 13 17.51 0.60 4.52
N PRO A 14 16.95 1.81 4.76
CA PRO A 14 15.57 2.19 4.47
C PRO A 14 15.40 2.92 3.12
N LEU A 15 14.43 2.50 2.30
CA LEU A 15 13.83 3.31 1.22
C LEU A 15 12.34 3.65 1.44
N ILE A 16 11.62 2.99 2.37
CA ILE A 16 10.18 3.21 2.67
C ILE A 16 9.95 2.83 4.14
N GLU A 17 9.11 3.56 4.90
CA GLU A 17 8.60 3.13 6.21
C GLU A 17 7.20 2.47 6.08
N LEU A 18 7.04 1.21 6.51
CA LEU A 18 5.85 0.36 6.52
C LEU A 18 5.70 -0.38 7.87
N ASP A 19 4.64 -0.11 8.65
CA ASP A 19 4.30 -0.85 9.88
C ASP A 19 3.15 -1.82 9.61
N ILE A 20 3.38 -3.14 9.70
CA ILE A 20 2.42 -4.19 9.32
C ILE A 20 2.10 -5.08 10.53
N PRO A 21 0.82 -5.24 10.93
CA PRO A 21 0.44 -6.21 11.96
C PRO A 21 0.12 -7.59 11.35
N VAL A 22 1.00 -8.59 11.51
CA VAL A 22 0.73 -9.98 11.08
C VAL A 22 -0.29 -10.65 12.02
N ALA A 23 -1.54 -10.79 11.57
CA ALA A 23 -2.58 -11.51 12.30
C ALA A 23 -2.54 -13.01 11.97
N LYS A 24 -2.53 -13.87 12.99
CA LYS A 24 -2.74 -15.31 12.82
C LYS A 24 -4.25 -15.61 12.78
N GLY A 25 -4.74 -15.95 11.59
CA GLY A 25 -5.88 -16.85 11.38
C GLY A 25 -7.31 -16.28 11.49
N SER A 26 -8.12 -16.74 10.53
CA SER A 26 -9.59 -16.82 10.50
C SER A 26 -10.38 -15.54 10.18
N GLY A 27 -10.72 -15.39 8.90
CA GLY A 27 -11.82 -14.52 8.44
C GLY A 27 -11.46 -13.74 7.18
N ILE A 28 -12.34 -13.78 6.19
CA ILE A 28 -12.34 -12.92 4.99
C ILE A 28 -12.32 -11.46 5.45
N LEU A 29 -11.14 -10.87 5.61
CA LEU A 29 -10.95 -9.44 5.86
C LEU A 29 -9.69 -9.05 5.09
N ALA A 30 -9.87 -8.43 3.92
CA ALA A 30 -8.75 -7.83 3.21
C ALA A 30 -8.10 -6.79 4.13
N LYS A 31 -6.78 -6.89 4.26
CA LYS A 31 -6.01 -6.04 5.16
C LYS A 31 -5.64 -4.76 4.41
N LEU A 32 -6.10 -3.63 4.91
CA LEU A 32 -5.80 -2.32 4.34
C LEU A 32 -4.57 -1.72 5.01
N GLU A 33 -3.52 -1.52 4.24
CA GLU A 33 -2.27 -0.90 4.67
C GLU A 33 -2.06 0.42 3.92
N SER A 34 -1.38 1.37 4.55
CA SER A 34 -1.05 2.66 3.93
C SER A 34 0.42 2.98 4.16
N PHE A 35 1.08 3.50 3.13
CA PHE A 35 2.48 3.92 3.20
C PHE A 35 2.74 5.09 2.27
N GLU A 36 3.86 5.77 2.49
CA GLU A 36 4.28 6.88 1.65
C GLU A 36 5.55 6.50 0.89
N LEU A 37 5.61 6.85 -0.39
CA LEU A 37 6.89 6.82 -1.10
C LEU A 37 7.78 7.96 -0.60
N LYS A 38 9.09 7.77 -0.71
CA LYS A 38 10.05 8.85 -0.46
C LYS A 38 9.84 10.02 -1.42
N ASP A 39 10.09 11.23 -0.90
CA ASP A 39 10.08 12.46 -1.67
C ASP A 39 10.86 12.33 -2.99
N GLY A 40 10.23 12.76 -4.08
CA GLY A 40 10.80 12.72 -5.43
C GLY A 40 10.60 11.41 -6.18
N LEU A 41 10.00 10.38 -5.56
CA LEU A 41 9.54 9.19 -6.26
C LEU A 41 8.15 9.41 -6.87
N ASP A 42 7.95 8.85 -8.06
CA ASP A 42 6.70 8.97 -8.81
C ASP A 42 5.74 7.83 -8.40
N THR A 43 4.70 8.16 -7.63
CA THR A 43 3.67 7.22 -7.17
C THR A 43 2.95 6.53 -8.31
N LYS A 44 2.65 7.27 -9.38
CA LYS A 44 1.99 6.72 -10.57
C LYS A 44 2.89 5.69 -11.24
N LYS A 45 4.16 6.03 -11.47
CA LYS A 45 5.11 5.11 -12.08
C LYS A 45 5.32 3.85 -11.25
N PHE A 46 5.35 3.98 -9.92
CA PHE A 46 5.47 2.84 -9.02
C PHE A 46 4.25 1.91 -9.14
N VAL A 47 3.03 2.41 -8.98
CA VAL A 47 1.84 1.54 -9.03
C VAL A 47 1.60 0.94 -10.42
N GLU A 48 1.96 1.65 -11.50
CA GLU A 48 1.90 1.12 -12.86
C GLU A 48 2.99 0.06 -13.16
N SER A 49 4.05 0.00 -12.34
CA SER A 49 5.13 -0.97 -12.51
C SER A 49 4.80 -2.37 -12.00
N LEU A 50 3.84 -2.47 -11.08
CA LEU A 50 3.40 -3.72 -10.46
C LEU A 50 2.78 -4.69 -11.48
N LYS A 51 2.77 -5.98 -11.17
CA LYS A 51 2.36 -7.08 -12.06
C LYS A 51 1.37 -8.02 -11.40
N VAL A 52 1.48 -8.22 -10.10
CA VAL A 52 0.57 -9.04 -9.28
C VAL A 52 -0.49 -8.15 -8.66
N ILE A 53 -0.08 -7.03 -8.07
CA ILE A 53 -0.97 -6.08 -7.39
C ILE A 53 -1.62 -5.16 -8.43
N SER A 54 -2.94 -5.11 -8.45
CA SER A 54 -3.68 -4.35 -9.46
C SER A 54 -4.04 -2.94 -8.99
N LEU A 55 -3.86 -1.94 -9.87
CA LEU A 55 -4.32 -0.57 -9.61
C LEU A 55 -5.85 -0.50 -9.69
N ALA A 56 -6.51 -0.22 -8.57
CA ALA A 56 -7.96 -0.05 -8.51
C ALA A 56 -8.41 0.76 -7.29
N GLU A 57 -9.56 1.43 -7.39
CA GLU A 57 -10.18 2.18 -6.28
C GLU A 57 -10.96 1.29 -5.30
N SER A 58 -11.15 0.01 -5.63
CA SER A 58 -11.92 -0.94 -4.80
C SER A 58 -11.03 -1.59 -3.74
N LEU A 59 -11.64 -2.05 -2.65
CA LEU A 59 -10.96 -2.76 -1.55
C LEU A 59 -11.77 -4.03 -1.21
N GLY A 60 -11.15 -5.00 -0.53
CA GLY A 60 -11.91 -6.14 0.03
C GLY A 60 -12.05 -7.38 -0.86
N GLY A 61 -11.35 -7.42 -2.00
CA GLY A 61 -11.38 -8.56 -2.93
C GLY A 61 -10.50 -9.74 -2.50
N ILE A 62 -10.56 -10.81 -3.30
CA ILE A 62 -9.57 -11.90 -3.24
C ILE A 62 -8.20 -11.45 -3.80
N GLU A 63 -8.21 -10.46 -4.69
CA GLU A 63 -7.03 -9.88 -5.32
C GLU A 63 -6.50 -8.71 -4.49
N SER A 64 -5.19 -8.54 -4.53
CA SER A 64 -4.47 -7.40 -3.97
C SER A 64 -4.64 -6.18 -4.86
N LEU A 65 -5.08 -5.08 -4.24
CA LEU A 65 -5.40 -3.83 -4.93
C LEU A 65 -4.61 -2.67 -4.33
N ILE A 66 -4.14 -1.76 -5.18
CA ILE A 66 -3.40 -0.57 -4.77
C ILE A 66 -4.03 0.70 -5.34
N GLU A 67 -3.99 1.79 -4.60
CA GLU A 67 -4.40 3.12 -5.08
C GLU A 67 -3.46 4.23 -4.62
N VAL A 68 -3.51 5.36 -5.35
CA VAL A 68 -2.89 6.63 -4.97
C VAL A 68 -4.03 7.62 -4.67
N PRO A 69 -4.45 7.80 -3.40
CA PRO A 69 -5.65 8.56 -3.06
C PRO A 69 -5.64 9.98 -3.62
N ALA A 70 -4.49 10.65 -3.64
CA ALA A 70 -4.34 12.03 -4.09
C ALA A 70 -4.73 12.28 -5.55
N VAL A 71 -4.71 11.25 -6.40
CA VAL A 71 -5.07 11.35 -7.83
C VAL A 71 -6.24 10.43 -8.23
N MET A 72 -6.72 9.61 -7.31
CA MET A 72 -7.83 8.66 -7.52
C MET A 72 -9.02 9.04 -6.63
N THR A 73 -9.31 8.27 -5.59
CA THR A 73 -10.48 8.42 -4.72
C THR A 73 -10.65 9.81 -4.09
N HIS A 74 -9.55 10.54 -3.86
CA HIS A 74 -9.55 11.88 -3.26
C HIS A 74 -9.10 12.97 -4.24
N GLY A 75 -8.95 12.65 -5.53
CA GLY A 75 -8.46 13.58 -6.55
C GLY A 75 -9.31 14.84 -6.75
N SER A 76 -10.59 14.79 -6.36
CA SER A 76 -11.51 15.94 -6.40
C SER A 76 -11.37 16.90 -5.22
N ILE A 77 -10.68 16.49 -4.14
CA ILE A 77 -10.46 17.33 -2.95
C ILE A 77 -9.26 18.24 -3.22
N PRO A 78 -9.36 19.58 -2.99
CA PRO A 78 -8.24 20.50 -3.12
C PRO A 78 -7.00 20.04 -2.36
N ARG A 79 -5.82 20.27 -2.95
CA ARG A 79 -4.55 19.78 -2.40
C ARG A 79 -4.31 20.25 -0.97
N GLU A 80 -4.58 21.52 -0.65
CA GLU A 80 -4.39 22.01 0.72
C GLU A 80 -5.25 21.23 1.72
N ILE A 81 -6.52 20.98 1.37
CA ILE A 81 -7.46 20.22 2.22
C ILE A 81 -7.01 18.77 2.36
N ARG A 82 -6.49 18.13 1.31
CA ARG A 82 -5.93 16.79 1.40
C ARG A 82 -4.77 16.73 2.39
N LEU A 83 -3.83 17.66 2.28
CA LEU A 83 -2.66 17.74 3.16
C LEU A 83 -3.05 18.00 4.62
N GLU A 84 -4.04 18.86 4.87
CA GLU A 84 -4.59 19.10 6.21
C GLU A 84 -5.18 17.82 6.85
N ASN A 85 -5.66 16.89 6.02
CA ASN A 85 -6.22 15.60 6.44
C ASN A 85 -5.20 14.45 6.37
N GLY A 86 -3.90 14.76 6.18
CA GLY A 86 -2.83 13.76 6.13
C GLY A 86 -2.77 12.96 4.83
N ILE A 87 -3.48 13.39 3.78
CA ILE A 87 -3.43 12.77 2.44
C ILE A 87 -2.35 13.47 1.64
N LYS A 88 -1.12 12.95 1.75
CA LYS A 88 0.02 13.40 0.95
C LYS A 88 -0.07 12.91 -0.49
N ASP A 89 0.64 13.57 -1.40
CA ASP A 89 0.66 13.18 -2.82
C ASP A 89 1.42 11.84 -3.01
N GLU A 90 2.30 11.51 -2.06
CA GLU A 90 3.09 10.27 -1.97
C GLU A 90 2.34 9.11 -1.29
N LEU A 91 1.14 9.37 -0.74
CA LEU A 91 0.36 8.36 -0.03
C LEU A 91 -0.12 7.27 -0.99
N ILE A 92 0.10 6.02 -0.59
CA ILE A 92 -0.36 4.81 -1.26
C ILE A 92 -1.20 4.01 -0.27
N ARG A 93 -2.28 3.41 -0.76
CA ARG A 93 -3.07 2.44 -0.01
C ARG A 93 -3.05 1.09 -0.71
N LEU A 94 -2.77 0.05 0.04
CA LEU A 94 -2.70 -1.33 -0.42
C LEU A 94 -3.74 -2.16 0.34
N SER A 95 -4.71 -2.72 -0.37
CA SER A 95 -5.57 -3.80 0.11
C SER A 95 -4.90 -5.12 -0.24
N VAL A 96 -4.44 -5.86 0.77
CA VAL A 96 -3.80 -7.17 0.59
C VAL A 96 -4.87 -8.25 0.40
N GLY A 97 -4.78 -8.96 -0.72
CA GLY A 97 -5.61 -10.11 -1.09
C GLY A 97 -5.10 -11.42 -0.47
N ILE A 98 -5.33 -12.53 -1.17
CA ILE A 98 -4.97 -13.89 -0.72
C ILE A 98 -3.89 -14.56 -1.59
N GLU A 99 -3.15 -13.79 -2.37
CA GLU A 99 -2.00 -14.27 -3.15
C GLU A 99 -0.87 -14.81 -2.27
N ASP A 100 0.09 -15.48 -2.92
CA ASP A 100 1.30 -15.95 -2.23
C ASP A 100 2.11 -14.76 -1.70
N GLU A 101 2.58 -14.87 -0.45
CA GLU A 101 3.34 -13.81 0.22
C GLU A 101 4.64 -13.47 -0.52
N GLU A 102 5.32 -14.46 -1.10
CA GLU A 102 6.57 -14.24 -1.84
C GLU A 102 6.31 -13.49 -3.15
N ASP A 103 5.21 -13.79 -3.84
CA ASP A 103 4.81 -13.10 -5.07
C ASP A 103 4.50 -11.63 -4.79
N LEU A 104 3.75 -11.34 -3.72
CA LEU A 104 3.43 -9.98 -3.30
C LEU A 104 4.69 -9.19 -2.90
N ILE A 105 5.59 -9.82 -2.13
CA ILE A 105 6.85 -9.18 -1.74
C ILE A 105 7.74 -8.92 -2.96
N ASN A 106 7.80 -9.85 -3.92
CA ASN A 106 8.62 -9.68 -5.12
C ASN A 106 8.05 -8.63 -6.07
N ASP A 107 6.73 -8.46 -6.12
CA ASP A 107 6.10 -7.43 -6.93
C ASP A 107 6.34 -6.02 -6.37
N LEU A 108 6.49 -5.89 -5.04
CA LEU A 108 6.73 -4.60 -4.35
C LEU A 108 8.20 -4.15 -4.33
N LYS A 109 9.16 -4.97 -4.78
CA LYS A 109 10.61 -4.67 -4.80
C LYS A 109 11.03 -3.89 -6.04
#